data_AF-A0A963WS19-F1
#
_entry.id   AF-A0A963WS19-F1
#
_cell.length_a   1.000
_cell.length_b   1.000
_cell.length_c   1.000
_cell.angle_alpha   90.00
_cell.angle_beta   90.00
_cell.angle_gamma   90.00
#
_symmetry.space_group_name_H-M   'P 1'
#
loop_
_entity.id
_entity.type
_entity.pdbx_description
1 polymer ?
#
loop_
_entity_poly.entity_id
_entity_poly.type
_entity_poly.pdbx_seq_one_letter_code
_entity_poly.pdbx_strand_id
1 'polypeptide(L)'
;MARFLFVCTLALASFAVTPVSAKVLNPEQAKREEFKPESFTCPLTGKRFKQVVTHPHFPLESYPDGSHPGDEWIDTQIPECPQDRVPILPDYAASMEGEDAGSGRLVYHTYTAEELARIPGLIASEEWADMLGQTRHQRAYWLAKQLGRPSFDRFELLVHSPWSAENDEQKRAALEVLISDLPAIADDLDAPPEYRVFARYYMVDALRQLARFDEALALLDLLDKQVVDAEPGEDPDWAYARGEYSLQQARAIKLKDSDRFAIEALDDRTAGRLCSDLASYPAMRGPNAARSCKAREERLAREDAERGAVRALLDDRAALDMQCDDAAPDARDAILDEACRQALHEADWAKGERLVREQPEQVAAICEAAAEPDRNTVQVSACTSYDFTLGYAVAELLDADDAAFAALCDVGTQLGYGAISHGCKLSSERRDYRRAVDLWQDQASLRTTCRRDRHKWSGDDYEHRDHALWLACNAQEDGEKASYWLDSYGEEGASDPSPLHRAALPYARKAIDTELARRAAQSQQNDLQTE
;
A
#
# COMPACT_ATOMS: atom_id res chain seq x y z
N MET A 1 39.60 73.87 17.87
CA MET A 1 39.96 73.50 16.48
C MET A 1 40.82 72.24 16.57
N ALA A 2 40.24 71.04 16.41
CA ALA A 2 40.19 70.25 15.15
C ALA A 2 41.60 69.74 14.75
N ARG A 3 41.95 68.46 14.54
CA ARG A 3 41.30 67.15 14.22
C ARG A 3 42.26 66.02 14.72
N PHE A 4 41.83 65.05 15.52
CA PHE A 4 41.38 63.67 15.20
C PHE A 4 42.22 62.83 14.21
N LEU A 5 43.01 61.91 14.78
CA LEU A 5 43.49 60.64 14.21
C LEU A 5 42.42 59.55 14.51
N PHE A 6 42.11 58.69 13.55
CA PHE A 6 41.31 57.48 13.78
C PHE A 6 42.07 56.26 13.24
N VAL A 7 42.42 55.37 14.16
CA VAL A 7 42.97 54.03 13.91
C VAL A 7 41.76 53.09 13.85
N CYS A 8 41.54 52.45 12.70
CA CYS A 8 40.55 51.38 12.57
C CYS A 8 41.16 50.05 13.01
N THR A 9 40.68 49.51 14.12
CA THR A 9 40.92 48.13 14.55
C THR A 9 39.83 47.25 13.93
N LEU A 10 40.22 46.29 13.09
CA LEU A 10 39.36 45.24 12.56
C LEU A 10 38.87 44.34 13.71
N ALA A 11 37.56 44.21 13.86
CA ALA A 11 36.94 43.12 14.60
C ALA A 11 36.59 41.99 13.62
N LEU A 12 37.37 40.91 13.67
CA LEU A 12 37.03 39.61 13.10
C LEU A 12 35.88 39.02 13.94
N ALA A 13 34.65 39.19 13.49
CA ALA A 13 33.51 38.43 13.98
C ALA A 13 33.47 37.10 13.22
N SER A 14 33.79 36.02 13.93
CA SER A 14 33.63 34.64 13.49
C SER A 14 32.16 34.35 13.20
N PHE A 15 31.76 34.39 11.93
CA PHE A 15 30.54 33.73 11.49
C PHE A 15 30.82 32.22 11.50
N ALA A 16 30.33 31.54 12.53
CA ALA A 16 30.13 30.10 12.46
C ALA A 16 29.15 29.84 11.32
N VAL A 17 29.66 29.34 10.20
CA VAL A 17 28.84 28.80 9.11
C VAL A 17 28.17 27.55 9.66
N THR A 18 26.95 27.68 10.18
CA THR A 18 26.11 26.51 10.41
C THR A 18 25.80 25.91 9.04
N PRO A 19 26.14 24.64 8.78
CA PRO A 19 25.72 23.99 7.55
C PRO A 19 24.20 24.06 7.48
N VAL A 20 23.69 24.68 6.41
CA VAL A 20 22.29 24.65 6.03
C VAL A 20 21.92 23.17 5.95
N SER A 21 21.12 22.71 6.90
CA SER A 21 20.74 21.30 7.11
C SER A 21 19.24 21.18 6.87
N ALA A 22 18.80 20.13 6.18
CA ALA A 22 17.40 19.74 6.02
C ALA A 22 16.59 20.79 5.22
N LYS A 23 15.48 20.41 4.58
CA LYS A 23 14.26 21.21 4.82
C LYS A 23 13.78 20.91 6.26
N VAL A 24 14.58 21.38 7.21
CA VAL A 24 14.21 21.83 8.56
C VAL A 24 12.79 22.37 8.63
N LEU A 25 11.77 21.63 9.03
CA LEU A 25 10.53 22.21 9.53
C LEU A 25 10.88 23.33 10.50
N ASN A 26 10.80 24.58 10.05
CA ASN A 26 11.23 25.66 10.90
C ASN A 26 10.22 25.81 12.05
N PRO A 27 10.61 26.39 13.21
CA PRO A 27 9.71 26.47 14.35
C PRO A 27 8.37 27.15 14.06
N GLU A 28 8.28 28.03 13.07
CA GLU A 28 7.01 28.65 12.66
C GLU A 28 6.14 27.74 11.79
N GLN A 29 6.74 26.92 10.92
CA GLN A 29 6.02 25.89 10.16
C GLN A 29 5.54 24.79 11.11
N ALA A 30 6.41 24.29 11.98
CA ALA A 30 6.04 23.29 12.98
C ALA A 30 4.93 23.79 13.91
N LYS A 31 4.97 25.08 14.29
CA LYS A 31 3.90 25.70 15.08
C LYS A 31 2.58 25.86 14.32
N ARG A 32 2.63 26.09 13.01
CA ARG A 32 1.43 26.17 12.15
C ARG A 32 0.74 24.81 12.03
N GLU A 33 1.54 23.76 11.92
CA GLU A 33 1.06 22.37 11.84
C GLU A 33 0.90 21.70 13.22
N GLU A 34 1.04 22.48 14.30
CA GLU A 34 0.95 22.02 15.70
C GLU A 34 1.89 20.86 16.09
N PHE A 35 2.97 20.62 15.34
CA PHE A 35 3.95 19.59 15.65
C PHE A 35 4.70 19.90 16.96
N LYS A 36 4.63 18.96 17.90
CA LYS A 36 5.24 19.09 19.23
C LYS A 36 6.64 18.48 19.22
N PRO A 37 7.68 19.24 19.63
CA PRO A 37 9.02 18.67 19.78
C PRO A 37 9.03 17.57 20.83
N GLU A 38 9.63 16.43 20.50
CA GLU A 38 9.90 15.34 21.42
C GLU A 38 11.22 15.56 22.16
N SER A 39 11.37 14.94 23.33
CA SER A 39 12.57 15.09 24.16
C SER A 39 13.46 13.85 24.04
N PHE A 40 14.71 14.07 23.65
CA PHE A 40 15.69 13.02 23.45
C PHE A 40 16.86 13.19 24.40
N THR A 41 17.63 12.12 24.62
CA THR A 41 18.86 12.12 25.40
C THR A 41 20.00 11.60 24.56
N CYS A 42 21.09 12.35 24.49
CA CYS A 42 22.24 11.95 23.69
C CYS A 42 22.95 10.74 24.27
N PRO A 43 23.19 9.68 23.47
CA PRO A 43 23.71 8.41 23.96
C PRO A 43 25.10 8.54 24.60
N LEU A 44 25.98 9.37 24.03
CA LEU A 44 27.35 9.52 24.52
C LEU A 44 27.48 10.52 25.69
N THR A 45 26.69 11.58 25.68
CA THR A 45 26.87 12.70 26.62
C THR A 45 25.82 12.76 27.73
N GLY A 46 24.72 12.02 27.61
CA GLY A 46 23.57 12.11 28.51
C GLY A 46 22.82 13.45 28.44
N LYS A 47 23.18 14.35 27.52
CA LYS A 47 22.53 15.66 27.39
C LYS A 47 21.16 15.53 26.75
N ARG A 48 20.18 16.20 27.34
CA ARG A 48 18.82 16.24 26.79
C ARG A 48 18.68 17.33 25.75
N PHE A 49 17.94 17.07 24.69
CA PHE A 49 17.57 18.05 23.68
C PHE A 49 16.12 17.83 23.23
N LYS A 50 15.57 18.77 22.47
CA LYS A 50 14.25 18.66 21.86
C LYS A 50 14.36 18.78 20.35
N GLN A 51 13.62 17.95 19.63
CA GLN A 51 13.55 17.98 18.18
C GLN A 51 12.13 17.62 17.73
N VAL A 52 11.66 18.26 16.65
CA VAL A 52 10.45 17.83 15.94
C VAL A 52 10.83 16.65 15.07
N VAL A 53 10.17 15.52 15.28
CA VAL A 53 10.42 14.25 14.57
C VAL A 53 9.21 13.73 13.81
N THR A 54 8.16 14.55 13.76
CA THR A 54 6.97 14.31 12.96
C THR A 54 7.05 15.18 11.71
N HIS A 55 6.71 14.60 10.56
CA HIS A 55 6.52 15.34 9.32
C HIS A 55 5.13 15.05 8.75
N PRO A 56 4.56 15.97 7.97
CA PRO A 56 3.36 15.68 7.21
C PRO A 56 3.72 14.59 6.19
N HIS A 57 2.99 13.48 6.20
CA HIS A 57 3.07 12.44 5.19
C HIS A 57 1.63 12.09 4.78
N PHE A 58 1.41 11.87 3.49
CA PHE A 58 0.09 11.51 2.95
C PHE A 58 0.15 10.13 2.30
N PRO A 59 -0.14 9.04 3.05
CA PRO A 59 0.13 7.68 2.60
C PRO A 59 -0.81 7.17 1.50
N LEU A 60 -1.84 7.94 1.14
CA LEU A 60 -2.82 7.54 0.11
C LEU A 60 -2.28 7.64 -1.33
N GLU A 61 -1.12 8.26 -1.53
CA GLU A 61 -0.46 8.38 -2.83
C GLU A 61 1.01 8.02 -2.68
N SER A 62 1.46 6.94 -3.33
CA SER A 62 2.87 6.54 -3.35
C SER A 62 3.51 6.89 -4.69
N TYR A 63 4.76 7.32 -4.63
CA TYR A 63 5.61 7.64 -5.77
C TYR A 63 6.42 6.43 -6.22
N PRO A 64 7.05 6.48 -7.42
CA PRO A 64 7.78 5.33 -7.96
C PRO A 64 9.02 4.95 -7.15
N ASP A 65 9.53 5.86 -6.31
CA ASP A 65 10.62 5.57 -5.37
C ASP A 65 10.11 5.10 -4.01
N GLY A 66 8.81 4.82 -3.89
CA GLY A 66 8.08 4.43 -2.67
C GLY A 66 7.84 5.56 -1.66
N SER A 67 8.28 6.78 -1.96
CA SER A 67 7.99 7.95 -1.10
C SER A 67 6.56 8.46 -1.30
N HIS A 68 6.09 9.31 -0.40
CA HIS A 68 4.76 9.91 -0.40
C HIS A 68 4.84 11.44 -0.43
N PRO A 69 3.76 12.15 -0.78
CA PRO A 69 3.69 13.58 -0.59
C PRO A 69 4.05 13.96 0.86
N GLY A 70 5.06 14.82 1.03
CA GLY A 70 5.57 15.25 2.34
C GLY A 70 6.88 14.57 2.76
N ASP A 71 7.26 13.44 2.14
CA ASP A 71 8.50 12.73 2.48
C ASP A 71 9.78 13.47 2.07
N GLU A 72 9.67 14.61 1.36
CA GLU A 72 10.79 15.55 1.27
C GLU A 72 11.27 16.05 2.65
N TRP A 73 10.47 15.88 3.71
CA TRP A 73 10.76 16.29 5.09
C TRP A 73 11.03 15.10 6.01
N ILE A 74 11.14 13.90 5.45
CA ILE A 74 11.37 12.67 6.22
C ILE A 74 12.63 12.77 7.08
N ASP A 75 13.66 13.51 6.65
CA ASP A 75 14.91 13.71 7.42
C ASP A 75 14.73 14.32 8.81
N THR A 76 13.57 14.93 9.07
CA THR A 76 13.21 15.43 10.40
C THR A 76 12.97 14.31 11.42
N GLN A 77 12.57 13.12 10.96
CA GLN A 77 12.27 11.95 11.79
C GLN A 77 13.48 11.39 12.53
N ILE A 78 14.71 11.68 12.08
CA ILE A 78 15.94 11.19 12.72
C ILE A 78 16.44 12.24 13.73
N PRO A 79 16.29 11.99 15.05
CA PRO A 79 16.86 12.86 16.07
C PRO A 79 18.38 12.80 15.98
N GLU A 80 19.03 13.95 16.05
CA GLU A 80 20.49 14.02 15.99
C GLU A 80 21.05 14.85 17.13
N CYS A 81 22.06 14.30 17.79
CA CYS A 81 22.70 14.97 18.92
C CYS A 81 23.43 16.25 18.50
N PRO A 82 23.13 17.41 19.12
CA PRO A 82 23.66 18.68 18.65
C PRO A 82 25.18 18.82 18.70
N GLN A 83 25.86 18.04 19.55
CA GLN A 83 27.30 18.21 19.82
C GLN A 83 28.17 17.23 19.03
N ASP A 84 27.80 15.96 19.02
CA ASP A 84 28.58 14.87 18.41
C ASP A 84 27.97 14.39 17.08
N ARG A 85 26.80 14.92 16.70
CA ARG A 85 26.06 14.59 15.47
C ARG A 85 25.67 13.11 15.37
N VAL A 86 25.67 12.37 16.49
CA VAL A 86 25.23 10.97 16.51
C VAL A 86 23.71 10.93 16.32
N PRO A 87 23.19 10.23 15.29
CA PRO A 87 21.76 10.01 15.14
C PRO A 87 21.25 9.05 16.21
N ILE A 88 20.02 9.23 16.66
CA ILE A 88 19.30 8.23 17.44
C ILE A 88 18.53 7.39 16.43
N LEU A 89 18.94 6.12 16.27
CA LEU A 89 18.38 5.26 15.24
C LEU A 89 16.91 4.95 15.53
N PRO A 90 16.02 5.00 14.54
CA PRO A 90 14.70 4.40 14.66
C PRO A 90 14.81 2.88 14.80
N ASP A 91 13.84 2.29 15.48
CA ASP A 91 13.60 0.85 15.56
C ASP A 91 12.32 0.57 14.76
N TYR A 92 12.48 0.29 13.47
CA TYR A 92 11.35 0.18 12.55
C TYR A 92 10.54 -1.08 12.83
N ALA A 93 11.20 -2.17 13.22
CA ALA A 93 10.53 -3.39 13.66
C ALA A 93 9.62 -3.11 14.86
N ALA A 94 10.14 -2.47 15.91
CA ALA A 94 9.32 -2.12 17.08
C ALA A 94 8.26 -1.04 16.79
N SER A 95 8.43 -0.23 15.76
CA SER A 95 7.44 0.78 15.35
C SER A 95 6.24 0.17 14.61
N MET A 96 6.43 -1.00 14.01
CA MET A 96 5.38 -1.75 13.31
C MET A 96 4.63 -2.69 14.25
N GLU A 97 5.13 -2.91 15.46
CA GLU A 97 4.57 -3.79 16.47
C GLU A 97 3.95 -3.00 17.63
N GLY A 98 2.77 -3.42 18.11
CA GLY A 98 2.16 -2.90 19.33
C GLY A 98 0.93 -2.00 19.13
N GLU A 99 0.41 -1.46 20.23
CA GLU A 99 -0.85 -0.68 20.25
C GLU A 99 -0.78 0.63 19.43
N ASP A 100 0.44 1.14 19.19
CA ASP A 100 0.70 2.36 18.42
C ASP A 100 1.08 2.07 16.96
N ALA A 101 1.06 0.80 16.51
CA ALA A 101 1.26 0.44 15.12
C ALA A 101 0.23 1.17 14.24
N GLY A 102 0.70 1.94 13.25
CA GLY A 102 -0.15 2.78 12.40
C GLY A 102 -0.31 4.23 12.88
N SER A 103 0.14 4.60 14.08
CA SER A 103 0.13 6.00 14.54
C SER A 103 1.10 6.92 13.79
N GLY A 104 1.99 6.35 12.98
CA GLY A 104 3.08 7.05 12.31
C GLY A 104 4.20 7.52 13.25
N ARG A 105 4.13 7.16 14.55
CA ARG A 105 5.15 7.51 15.53
C ARG A 105 6.23 6.43 15.57
N LEU A 106 7.49 6.85 15.42
CA LEU A 106 8.63 5.94 15.48
C LEU A 106 9.04 5.65 16.93
N VAL A 107 9.31 4.37 17.19
CA VAL A 107 10.09 3.91 18.33
C VAL A 107 11.56 4.12 18.01
N TYR A 108 12.35 4.56 19.00
CA TYR A 108 13.77 4.82 18.82
C TYR A 108 14.61 3.82 19.59
N HIS A 109 15.67 3.34 18.94
CA HIS A 109 16.61 2.37 19.48
C HIS A 109 17.29 2.90 20.75
N THR A 110 17.37 2.03 21.76
CA THR A 110 18.17 2.26 22.95
C THR A 110 19.50 1.55 22.82
N TYR A 111 20.57 2.32 22.60
CA TYR A 111 21.92 1.77 22.46
C TYR A 111 22.35 0.93 23.67
N THR A 112 22.85 -0.26 23.37
CA THR A 112 23.48 -1.17 24.34
C THR A 112 24.83 -0.62 24.81
N ALA A 113 25.35 -1.14 25.93
CA ALA A 113 26.66 -0.73 26.45
C ALA A 113 27.79 -1.01 25.44
N GLU A 114 27.68 -2.11 24.71
CA GLU A 114 28.62 -2.54 23.67
C GLU A 114 28.59 -1.60 22.46
N GLU A 115 27.39 -1.20 21.99
CA GLU A 115 27.24 -0.22 20.92
C GLU A 115 27.80 1.15 21.35
N LEU A 116 27.45 1.62 22.56
CA LEU A 116 27.98 2.87 23.12
C LEU A 116 29.50 2.89 23.23
N ALA A 117 30.13 1.74 23.53
CA ALA A 117 31.58 1.63 23.56
C ALA A 117 32.23 1.73 22.16
N ARG A 118 31.50 1.35 21.10
CA ARG A 118 32.00 1.38 19.70
C ARG A 118 31.82 2.74 19.04
N ILE A 119 30.72 3.43 19.31
CA ILE A 119 30.35 4.68 18.63
C ILE A 119 31.47 5.73 18.64
N PRO A 120 32.18 6.02 19.76
CA PRO A 120 33.25 7.03 19.76
C PRO A 120 34.36 6.76 18.73
N GLY A 121 34.70 5.49 18.49
CA GLY A 121 35.67 5.10 17.47
C GLY A 121 35.13 5.26 16.05
N LEU A 122 33.85 4.94 15.84
CA LEU A 122 33.19 5.10 14.55
C LEU A 122 33.07 6.58 14.15
N ILE A 123 32.63 7.45 15.05
CA ILE A 123 32.43 8.88 14.71
C ILE A 123 33.74 9.68 14.62
N ALA A 124 34.86 9.09 15.03
CA ALA A 124 36.19 9.66 14.85
C ALA A 124 36.83 9.26 13.51
N SER A 125 36.18 8.38 12.72
CA SER A 125 36.73 7.86 11.47
C SER A 125 36.61 8.86 10.32
N GLU A 126 37.45 8.67 9.30
CA GLU A 126 37.40 9.48 8.07
C GLU A 126 36.07 9.27 7.34
N GLU A 127 35.57 8.03 7.30
CA GLU A 127 34.28 7.70 6.69
C GLU A 127 33.12 8.45 7.36
N TRP A 128 33.14 8.60 8.69
CA TRP A 128 32.11 9.41 9.36
C TRP A 128 32.21 10.89 9.02
N ALA A 129 33.43 11.42 8.90
CA ALA A 129 33.64 12.81 8.49
C ALA A 129 33.05 13.10 7.11
N ASP A 130 33.19 12.17 6.16
CA ASP A 130 32.56 12.25 4.83
C ASP A 130 31.03 12.21 4.91
N MET A 131 30.49 11.42 5.84
CA MET A 131 29.05 11.30 6.07
C MET A 131 28.40 12.57 6.66
N LEU A 132 29.17 13.50 7.23
CA LEU A 132 28.65 14.77 7.74
C LEU A 132 28.09 15.69 6.61
N GLY A 133 28.50 15.46 5.36
CA GLY A 133 27.95 16.16 4.19
C GLY A 133 26.65 15.55 3.65
N GLN A 134 26.26 14.36 4.13
CA GLN A 134 25.10 13.60 3.65
C GLN A 134 23.83 13.89 4.48
N THR A 135 22.73 13.19 4.20
CA THR A 135 21.47 13.31 4.95
C THR A 135 21.54 12.61 6.31
N ARG A 136 20.62 12.90 7.24
CA ARG A 136 20.58 12.17 8.52
C ARG A 136 20.20 10.71 8.31
N HIS A 137 19.32 10.41 7.36
CA HIS A 137 18.99 9.03 7.01
C HIS A 137 20.22 8.27 6.52
N GLN A 138 21.04 8.85 5.65
CA GLN A 138 22.24 8.16 5.16
C GLN A 138 23.28 7.97 6.28
N ARG A 139 23.42 8.95 7.19
CA ARG A 139 24.23 8.80 8.42
C ARG A 139 23.70 7.70 9.34
N ALA A 140 22.40 7.67 9.56
CA ALA A 140 21.73 6.67 10.39
C ALA A 140 21.90 5.27 9.77
N TYR A 141 21.71 5.13 8.45
CA TYR A 141 21.97 3.90 7.71
C TYR A 141 23.42 3.42 7.89
N TRP A 142 24.39 4.31 7.67
CA TRP A 142 25.80 3.98 7.84
C TRP A 142 26.08 3.48 9.27
N LEU A 143 25.57 4.19 10.29
CA LEU A 143 25.76 3.79 11.68
C LEU A 143 25.07 2.46 11.99
N ALA A 144 23.84 2.26 11.51
CA ALA A 144 23.08 1.02 11.66
C ALA A 144 23.83 -0.17 11.05
N LYS A 145 24.44 0.01 9.88
CA LYS A 145 25.31 -0.98 9.23
C LYS A 145 26.53 -1.30 10.09
N GLN A 146 27.24 -0.30 10.60
CA GLN A 146 28.41 -0.52 11.46
C GLN A 146 28.05 -1.24 12.76
N LEU A 147 26.89 -0.93 13.35
CA LEU A 147 26.44 -1.54 14.59
C LEU A 147 25.84 -2.93 14.41
N GLY A 148 25.54 -3.35 13.18
CA GLY A 148 24.94 -4.65 12.89
C GLY A 148 23.47 -4.73 13.28
N ARG A 149 22.72 -3.63 13.04
CA ARG A 149 21.28 -3.57 13.29
C ARG A 149 20.50 -4.58 12.42
N PRO A 150 19.27 -4.97 12.82
CA PRO A 150 18.40 -5.83 12.02
C PRO A 150 18.33 -5.42 10.55
N SER A 151 18.14 -6.38 9.65
CA SER A 151 18.05 -6.12 8.20
C SER A 151 16.90 -5.18 7.85
N PHE A 152 15.76 -5.30 8.54
CA PHE A 152 14.60 -4.42 8.33
C PHE A 152 14.90 -2.95 8.68
N ASP A 153 15.52 -2.67 9.84
CA ASP A 153 15.96 -1.31 10.19
C ASP A 153 16.91 -0.72 9.14
N ARG A 154 17.87 -1.54 8.67
CA ARG A 154 18.84 -1.12 7.64
C ARG A 154 18.16 -0.90 6.29
N PHE A 155 17.16 -1.69 5.94
CA PHE A 155 16.37 -1.56 4.73
C PHE A 155 15.62 -0.23 4.70
N GLU A 156 14.81 0.05 5.72
CA GLU A 156 14.02 1.29 5.84
C GLU A 156 14.91 2.54 5.80
N LEU A 157 16.00 2.55 6.56
CA LEU A 157 16.97 3.65 6.53
C LEU A 157 17.61 3.85 5.15
N LEU A 158 17.87 2.76 4.43
CA LEU A 158 18.48 2.80 3.10
C LEU A 158 17.51 3.37 2.06
N VAL A 159 16.28 2.87 2.02
CA VAL A 159 15.27 3.30 1.03
C VAL A 159 14.79 4.73 1.27
N HIS A 160 14.78 5.20 2.52
CA HIS A 160 14.43 6.60 2.86
C HIS A 160 15.57 7.59 2.59
N SER A 161 16.82 7.12 2.47
CA SER A 161 17.97 8.00 2.31
C SER A 161 17.90 8.93 1.09
N PRO A 162 17.44 8.52 -0.11
CA PRO A 162 17.33 9.43 -1.25
C PRO A 162 16.19 10.45 -1.10
N TRP A 163 15.13 10.12 -0.36
CA TRP A 163 13.97 10.98 -0.17
C TRP A 163 14.29 12.21 0.66
N SER A 164 15.20 12.00 1.63
CA SER A 164 15.73 13.02 2.55
C SER A 164 16.75 13.99 1.93
N ALA A 165 17.14 13.80 0.66
CA ALA A 165 18.18 14.60 0.02
C ALA A 165 17.74 16.03 -0.28
N GLU A 166 18.60 17.01 0.01
CA GLU A 166 18.32 18.43 -0.21
C GLU A 166 18.81 18.93 -1.57
N ASN A 167 19.72 18.18 -2.19
CA ASN A 167 20.36 18.54 -3.44
C ASN A 167 20.70 17.27 -4.25
N ASP A 168 21.03 17.48 -5.53
CA ASP A 168 21.31 16.40 -6.47
C ASP A 168 22.57 15.58 -6.13
N GLU A 169 23.53 16.15 -5.40
CA GLU A 169 24.75 15.44 -5.00
C GLU A 169 24.45 14.42 -3.90
N GLN A 170 23.78 14.86 -2.82
CA GLN A 170 23.30 13.98 -1.75
C GLN A 170 22.39 12.89 -2.30
N LYS A 171 21.46 13.28 -3.19
CA LYS A 171 20.53 12.33 -3.81
C LYS A 171 21.28 11.27 -4.61
N ARG A 172 22.23 11.69 -5.46
CA ARG A 172 23.05 10.75 -6.25
C ARG A 172 23.86 9.82 -5.34
N ALA A 173 24.48 10.34 -4.30
CA ALA A 173 25.23 9.54 -3.34
C ALA A 173 24.34 8.50 -2.63
N ALA A 174 23.15 8.91 -2.19
CA ALA A 174 22.18 8.01 -1.57
C ALA A 174 21.70 6.90 -2.52
N LEU A 175 21.38 7.25 -3.78
CA LEU A 175 20.96 6.28 -4.80
C LEU A 175 22.06 5.26 -5.14
N GLU A 176 23.32 5.67 -5.21
CA GLU A 176 24.45 4.74 -5.45
C GLU A 176 24.64 3.78 -4.27
N VAL A 177 24.51 4.26 -3.03
CA VAL A 177 24.55 3.40 -1.83
C VAL A 177 23.38 2.43 -1.82
N LEU A 178 22.17 2.88 -2.19
CA LEU A 178 21.00 2.01 -2.34
C LEU A 178 21.26 0.89 -3.34
N ILE A 179 21.75 1.20 -4.54
CA ILE A 179 22.05 0.20 -5.57
C ILE A 179 23.13 -0.80 -5.09
N SER A 180 24.15 -0.32 -4.38
CA SER A 180 25.25 -1.16 -3.89
C SER A 180 24.80 -2.12 -2.79
N ASP A 181 24.06 -1.62 -1.79
CA ASP A 181 23.87 -2.34 -0.54
C ASP A 181 22.53 -3.07 -0.45
N LEU A 182 21.52 -2.65 -1.23
CA LEU A 182 20.18 -3.23 -1.15
C LEU A 182 20.13 -4.72 -1.49
N PRO A 183 20.87 -5.28 -2.48
CA PRO A 183 20.81 -6.71 -2.77
C PRO A 183 21.04 -7.60 -1.55
N ALA A 184 22.12 -7.31 -0.80
CA ALA A 184 22.47 -8.09 0.39
C ALA A 184 21.47 -7.88 1.53
N ILE A 185 20.96 -6.66 1.70
CA ILE A 185 19.95 -6.37 2.73
C ILE A 185 18.65 -7.10 2.41
N ALA A 186 18.19 -7.08 1.15
CA ALA A 186 16.98 -7.74 0.71
C ALA A 186 17.05 -9.27 0.86
N ASP A 187 18.22 -9.87 0.68
CA ASP A 187 18.44 -11.31 0.94
C ASP A 187 18.36 -11.66 2.44
N ASP A 188 18.77 -10.74 3.31
CA ASP A 188 18.78 -10.88 4.77
C ASP A 188 17.44 -10.50 5.44
N LEU A 189 16.45 -10.00 4.68
CA LEU A 189 15.15 -9.60 5.25
C LEU A 189 14.39 -10.82 5.76
N ASP A 190 13.90 -10.75 7.00
CA ASP A 190 12.93 -11.72 7.54
C ASP A 190 11.52 -11.38 7.04
N ALA A 191 11.36 -11.43 5.71
CA ALA A 191 10.14 -11.14 5.00
C ALA A 191 9.89 -12.23 3.94
N PRO A 192 8.63 -12.41 3.50
CA PRO A 192 8.30 -13.34 2.42
C PRO A 192 9.10 -13.11 1.13
N PRO A 193 9.33 -14.14 0.30
CA PRO A 193 10.12 -14.02 -0.93
C PRO A 193 9.65 -12.92 -1.89
N GLU A 194 8.34 -12.69 -2.01
CA GLU A 194 7.73 -11.65 -2.83
C GLU A 194 8.11 -10.26 -2.36
N TYR A 195 8.12 -10.02 -1.05
CA TYR A 195 8.55 -8.75 -0.48
C TYR A 195 10.02 -8.47 -0.80
N ARG A 196 10.88 -9.50 -0.73
CA ARG A 196 12.30 -9.36 -1.09
C ARG A 196 12.49 -9.05 -2.57
N VAL A 197 11.62 -9.56 -3.44
CA VAL A 197 11.61 -9.20 -4.87
C VAL A 197 11.13 -7.76 -5.03
N PHE A 198 10.05 -7.37 -4.34
CA PHE A 198 9.53 -6.00 -4.40
C PHE A 198 10.56 -4.97 -3.93
N ALA A 199 11.28 -5.27 -2.85
CA ALA A 199 12.38 -4.44 -2.35
C ALA A 199 13.42 -4.11 -3.43
N ARG A 200 13.64 -4.98 -4.43
CA ARG A 200 14.59 -4.74 -5.51
C ARG A 200 14.08 -3.78 -6.58
N TYR A 201 12.77 -3.49 -6.63
CA TYR A 201 12.24 -2.46 -7.52
C TYR A 201 12.69 -1.04 -7.12
N TYR A 202 13.04 -0.81 -5.85
CA TYR A 202 13.71 0.44 -5.45
C TYR A 202 15.05 0.63 -6.19
N MET A 203 15.76 -0.45 -6.53
CA MET A 203 16.98 -0.36 -7.34
C MET A 203 16.68 -0.03 -8.82
N VAL A 204 15.60 -0.59 -9.38
CA VAL A 204 15.17 -0.25 -10.76
C VAL A 204 14.92 1.25 -10.87
N ASP A 205 14.17 1.80 -9.91
CA ASP A 205 13.88 3.22 -9.87
C ASP A 205 15.15 4.06 -9.60
N ALA A 206 16.02 3.61 -8.69
CA ALA A 206 17.30 4.30 -8.45
C ALA A 206 18.19 4.35 -9.70
N LEU A 207 18.33 3.25 -10.43
CA LEU A 207 19.07 3.20 -11.70
C LEU A 207 18.46 4.15 -12.74
N ARG A 208 17.13 4.20 -12.83
CA ARG A 208 16.40 5.13 -13.71
C ARG A 208 16.68 6.59 -13.34
N GLN A 209 16.59 6.94 -12.06
CA GLN A 209 16.87 8.30 -11.57
C GLN A 209 18.33 8.73 -11.80
N LEU A 210 19.27 7.78 -11.81
CA LEU A 210 20.68 8.00 -12.18
C LEU A 210 20.92 7.99 -13.71
N ALA A 211 19.87 7.86 -14.52
CA ALA A 211 19.93 7.75 -15.97
C ALA A 211 20.70 6.51 -16.49
N ARG A 212 20.81 5.46 -15.66
CA ARG A 212 21.37 4.13 -16.01
C ARG A 212 20.28 3.23 -16.60
N PHE A 213 19.62 3.71 -17.67
CA PHE A 213 18.38 3.12 -18.20
C PHE A 213 18.52 1.67 -18.69
N ASP A 214 19.65 1.32 -19.33
CA ASP A 214 19.86 -0.04 -19.83
C ASP A 214 19.99 -1.04 -18.67
N GLU A 215 20.66 -0.65 -17.58
CA GLU A 215 20.76 -1.45 -16.36
C GLU A 215 19.42 -1.53 -15.63
N ALA A 216 18.67 -0.43 -15.58
CA ALA A 216 17.32 -0.39 -15.00
C ALA A 216 16.38 -1.36 -15.74
N LEU A 217 16.40 -1.36 -17.08
CA LEU A 217 15.57 -2.25 -17.89
C LEU A 217 16.01 -3.71 -17.75
N ALA A 218 17.31 -3.99 -17.73
CA ALA A 218 17.82 -5.34 -17.55
C ALA A 218 17.46 -5.91 -16.16
N LEU A 219 17.53 -5.09 -15.11
CA LEU A 219 17.10 -5.48 -13.77
C LEU A 219 15.59 -5.70 -13.73
N LEU A 220 14.80 -4.80 -14.33
CA LEU A 220 13.35 -4.95 -14.42
C LEU A 220 12.94 -6.25 -15.11
N ASP A 221 13.54 -6.56 -16.27
CA ASP A 221 13.30 -7.81 -17.01
C ASP A 221 13.71 -9.06 -16.21
N LEU A 222 14.76 -8.96 -15.38
CA LEU A 222 15.19 -10.04 -14.50
C LEU A 222 14.16 -10.26 -13.39
N LEU A 223 13.75 -9.17 -12.73
CA LEU A 223 12.75 -9.21 -11.68
C LEU A 223 11.45 -9.78 -12.24
N ASP A 224 10.94 -9.32 -13.37
CA ASP A 224 9.69 -9.81 -14.02
C ASP A 224 9.68 -11.31 -14.35
N LYS A 225 10.85 -11.92 -14.57
CA LYS A 225 10.96 -13.36 -14.84
C LYS A 225 11.12 -14.20 -13.57
N GLN A 226 11.34 -13.57 -12.42
CA GLN A 226 11.48 -14.29 -11.16
C GLN A 226 10.13 -14.86 -10.75
N VAL A 227 10.06 -16.20 -10.74
CA VAL A 227 8.95 -16.95 -10.16
C VAL A 227 9.03 -16.80 -8.64
N VAL A 228 7.94 -16.37 -8.05
CA VAL A 228 7.78 -16.34 -6.60
C VAL A 228 6.67 -17.32 -6.28
N ASP A 229 7.01 -18.38 -5.56
CA ASP A 229 6.02 -19.31 -5.01
C ASP A 229 5.36 -18.59 -3.83
N ALA A 230 4.27 -17.87 -4.10
CA ALA A 230 3.47 -17.26 -3.04
C ALA A 230 2.96 -18.36 -2.09
N GLU A 231 3.10 -18.16 -0.79
CA GLU A 231 2.59 -19.12 0.18
C GLU A 231 1.05 -19.14 0.15
N PRO A 232 0.41 -20.30 0.42
CA PRO A 232 -1.04 -20.38 0.48
C PRO A 232 -1.64 -19.43 1.53
N GLY A 233 -2.37 -18.40 1.09
CA GLY A 233 -3.00 -17.39 1.96
C GLY A 233 -2.47 -15.97 1.79
N GLU A 234 -1.45 -15.77 0.95
CA GLU A 234 -0.92 -14.45 0.59
C GLU A 234 -1.81 -13.73 -0.43
N ASP A 235 -1.66 -12.39 -0.47
CA ASP A 235 -2.45 -11.49 -1.32
C ASP A 235 -2.29 -11.86 -2.80
N PRO A 236 -3.34 -12.42 -3.45
CA PRO A 236 -3.29 -12.76 -4.87
C PRO A 236 -3.07 -11.54 -5.77
N ASP A 237 -3.27 -10.32 -5.25
CA ASP A 237 -3.08 -9.06 -5.98
C ASP A 237 -1.59 -8.69 -6.10
N TRP A 238 -0.66 -9.39 -5.45
CA TRP A 238 0.78 -9.16 -5.61
C TRP A 238 1.23 -9.23 -7.08
N ALA A 239 0.84 -10.30 -7.79
CA ALA A 239 1.25 -10.49 -9.18
C ALA A 239 0.69 -9.38 -10.09
N TYR A 240 -0.52 -8.92 -9.78
CA TYR A 240 -1.18 -7.82 -10.47
C TYR A 240 -0.45 -6.49 -10.19
N ALA A 241 -0.23 -6.16 -8.92
CA ALA A 241 0.46 -4.95 -8.47
C ALA A 241 1.87 -4.88 -9.05
N ARG A 242 2.60 -6.00 -9.05
CA ARG A 242 3.92 -6.11 -9.70
C ARG A 242 3.83 -5.87 -11.20
N GLY A 243 2.86 -6.50 -11.89
CA GLY A 243 2.68 -6.33 -13.33
C GLY A 243 2.43 -4.89 -13.74
N GLU A 244 1.53 -4.19 -13.02
CA GLU A 244 1.27 -2.77 -13.26
C GLU A 244 2.48 -1.89 -12.96
N TYR A 245 3.13 -2.09 -11.81
CA TYR A 245 4.30 -1.33 -11.42
C TYR A 245 5.46 -1.50 -12.41
N SER A 246 5.73 -2.74 -12.84
CA SER A 246 6.74 -3.04 -13.86
C SER A 246 6.44 -2.35 -15.18
N LEU A 247 5.20 -2.39 -15.63
CA LEU A 247 4.78 -1.75 -16.87
C LEU A 247 4.98 -0.23 -16.81
N GLN A 248 4.61 0.40 -15.70
CA GLN A 248 4.81 1.82 -15.45
C GLN A 248 6.29 2.20 -15.46
N GLN A 249 7.14 1.47 -14.72
CA GLN A 249 8.60 1.68 -14.72
C GLN A 249 9.21 1.49 -16.12
N ALA A 250 8.81 0.46 -16.85
CA ALA A 250 9.28 0.21 -18.21
C ALA A 250 8.95 1.38 -19.16
N ARG A 251 7.76 1.99 -19.03
CA ARG A 251 7.38 3.17 -19.83
C ARG A 251 8.28 4.37 -19.50
N ALA A 252 8.49 4.68 -18.22
CA ALA A 252 9.37 5.77 -17.80
C ALA A 252 10.83 5.58 -18.26
N ILE A 253 11.37 4.36 -18.12
CA ILE A 253 12.72 4.01 -18.57
C ILE A 253 12.85 4.18 -20.10
N LYS A 254 11.87 3.69 -20.88
CA LYS A 254 11.85 3.85 -22.35
C LYS A 254 11.79 5.32 -22.79
N LEU A 255 11.12 6.17 -22.01
CA LEU A 255 11.10 7.63 -22.24
C LEU A 255 12.36 8.34 -21.76
N LYS A 256 13.34 7.61 -21.20
CA LYS A 256 14.55 8.16 -20.58
C LYS A 256 14.22 9.24 -19.55
N ASP A 257 13.17 9.00 -18.77
CA ASP A 257 12.72 9.90 -17.72
C ASP A 257 13.51 9.62 -16.43
N SER A 258 14.46 10.50 -16.11
CA SER A 258 15.30 10.44 -14.90
C SER A 258 14.74 11.28 -13.76
N ASP A 259 13.54 11.87 -13.90
CA ASP A 259 12.96 12.70 -12.85
C ASP A 259 12.63 11.84 -11.62
N ARG A 260 12.67 12.43 -10.42
CA ARG A 260 12.24 11.69 -9.21
C ARG A 260 10.82 11.15 -9.41
N PHE A 261 9.92 12.02 -9.87
CA PHE A 261 8.51 11.75 -10.11
C PHE A 261 8.26 11.58 -11.61
N ALA A 262 8.77 10.47 -12.18
CA ALA A 262 8.54 10.18 -13.60
C ALA A 262 7.06 9.92 -13.87
N ILE A 263 6.45 10.71 -14.75
CA ILE A 263 4.98 10.72 -14.97
C ILE A 263 4.44 9.35 -15.40
N GLU A 264 5.16 8.62 -16.24
CA GLU A 264 4.73 7.28 -16.70
C GLU A 264 5.00 6.17 -15.68
N ALA A 265 5.74 6.45 -14.60
CA ALA A 265 5.96 5.52 -13.51
C ALA A 265 4.90 5.68 -12.40
N LEU A 266 3.99 6.65 -12.51
CA LEU A 266 2.88 6.87 -11.60
C LEU A 266 1.63 6.13 -12.08
N ASP A 267 0.69 5.89 -11.16
CA ASP A 267 -0.64 5.43 -11.50
C ASP A 267 -1.37 6.42 -12.42
N ASP A 268 -2.34 5.91 -13.19
CA ASP A 268 -2.99 6.69 -14.22
C ASP A 268 -3.78 7.90 -13.70
N ARG A 269 -4.32 7.81 -12.46
CA ARG A 269 -5.08 8.88 -11.83
C ARG A 269 -4.13 10.01 -11.40
N THR A 270 -3.03 9.68 -10.74
CA THR A 270 -2.03 10.68 -10.30
C THR A 270 -1.34 11.33 -11.49
N ALA A 271 -0.89 10.53 -12.46
CA ALA A 271 -0.29 11.03 -13.69
C ALA A 271 -1.25 11.96 -14.46
N GLY A 272 -2.54 11.61 -14.57
CA GLY A 272 -3.56 12.45 -15.20
C GLY A 272 -3.73 13.79 -14.50
N ARG A 273 -3.80 13.80 -13.16
CA ARG A 273 -3.91 15.02 -12.35
C ARG A 273 -2.71 15.93 -12.56
N LEU A 274 -1.50 15.39 -12.48
CA LEU A 274 -0.27 16.14 -12.69
C LEU A 274 -0.19 16.73 -14.10
N CYS A 275 -0.53 15.95 -15.13
CA CYS A 275 -0.49 16.45 -16.51
C CYS A 275 -1.57 17.48 -16.82
N SER A 276 -2.73 17.42 -16.15
CA SER A 276 -3.80 18.42 -16.32
C SER A 276 -3.46 19.78 -15.74
N ASP A 277 -2.61 19.83 -14.70
CA ASP A 277 -2.23 21.07 -14.01
C ASP A 277 -0.78 21.02 -13.50
N LEU A 278 0.17 20.86 -14.41
CA LEU A 278 1.60 20.85 -14.07
C LEU A 278 2.07 22.12 -13.35
N ALA A 279 1.34 23.23 -13.47
CA ALA A 279 1.69 24.49 -12.84
C ALA A 279 1.44 24.49 -11.33
N SER A 280 0.42 23.75 -10.86
CA SER A 280 0.07 23.64 -9.44
C SER A 280 0.99 22.71 -8.64
N TYR A 281 1.81 21.89 -9.31
CA TYR A 281 2.71 20.92 -8.66
C TYR A 281 4.20 21.16 -8.98
N PRO A 282 4.77 22.34 -8.67
CA PRO A 282 6.13 22.69 -9.06
C PRO A 282 7.20 21.77 -8.42
N ALA A 283 6.93 21.21 -7.24
CA ALA A 283 7.84 20.26 -6.58
C ALA A 283 7.94 18.90 -7.29
N MET A 284 6.89 18.54 -8.04
CA MET A 284 6.83 17.27 -8.78
C MET A 284 7.24 17.43 -10.25
N ARG A 285 7.56 18.65 -10.68
CA ARG A 285 7.94 18.97 -12.05
C ARG A 285 9.44 18.84 -12.25
N GLY A 286 9.88 17.64 -12.62
CA GLY A 286 11.22 17.46 -13.15
C GLY A 286 11.36 17.99 -14.59
N PRO A 287 12.60 18.04 -15.11
CA PRO A 287 12.88 18.54 -16.46
C PRO A 287 12.23 17.72 -17.59
N ASN A 288 11.86 16.46 -17.34
CA ASN A 288 11.26 15.57 -18.34
C ASN A 288 9.72 15.55 -18.29
N ALA A 289 9.09 16.03 -17.22
CA ALA A 289 7.63 15.98 -16.98
C ALA A 289 6.78 16.40 -18.20
N ALA A 290 7.12 17.50 -18.89
CA ALA A 290 6.34 17.94 -20.06
C ALA A 290 6.41 16.97 -21.25
N ARG A 291 7.58 16.36 -21.48
CA ARG A 291 7.75 15.32 -22.50
C ARG A 291 6.95 14.08 -22.12
N SER A 292 7.02 13.67 -20.85
CA SER A 292 6.33 12.48 -20.35
C SER A 292 4.80 12.66 -20.37
N CYS A 293 4.27 13.83 -20.03
CA CYS A 293 2.85 14.13 -20.17
C CYS A 293 2.36 14.09 -21.63
N LYS A 294 3.17 14.59 -22.57
CA LYS A 294 2.85 14.48 -23.99
C LYS A 294 2.85 13.02 -24.47
N ALA A 295 3.85 12.24 -24.07
CA ALA A 295 3.91 10.83 -24.40
C ALA A 295 2.72 10.04 -23.84
N ARG A 296 2.28 10.41 -22.63
CA ARG A 296 1.07 9.87 -21.98
C ARG A 296 -0.19 10.19 -22.77
N GLU A 297 -0.39 11.44 -23.16
CA GLU A 297 -1.53 11.86 -23.97
C GLU A 297 -1.57 11.06 -25.30
N GLU A 298 -0.43 10.96 -25.99
CA GLU A 298 -0.33 10.19 -27.23
C GLU A 298 -0.60 8.69 -27.01
N ARG A 299 -0.17 8.12 -25.88
CA ARG A 299 -0.46 6.72 -25.52
C ARG A 299 -1.95 6.52 -25.24
N LEU A 300 -2.55 7.34 -24.38
CA LEU A 300 -3.97 7.24 -24.04
C LEU A 300 -4.86 7.42 -25.28
N ALA A 301 -4.48 8.33 -26.19
CA ALA A 301 -5.19 8.50 -27.45
C ALA A 301 -5.09 7.26 -28.37
N ARG A 302 -3.93 6.57 -28.40
CA ARG A 302 -3.79 5.30 -29.13
C ARG A 302 -4.62 4.19 -28.48
N GLU A 303 -4.52 4.02 -27.17
CA GLU A 303 -5.31 3.01 -26.42
C GLU A 303 -6.81 3.24 -26.59
N ASP A 304 -7.26 4.50 -26.59
CA ASP A 304 -8.67 4.84 -26.83
C ASP A 304 -9.12 4.51 -28.26
N ALA A 305 -8.28 4.83 -29.26
CA ALA A 305 -8.54 4.46 -30.65
C ALA A 305 -8.57 2.94 -30.86
N GLU A 306 -7.66 2.20 -30.22
CA GLU A 306 -7.61 0.73 -30.24
C GLU A 306 -8.86 0.13 -29.57
N ARG A 307 -9.24 0.59 -28.37
CA ARG A 307 -10.49 0.19 -27.71
C ARG A 307 -11.72 0.52 -28.56
N GLY A 308 -11.73 1.67 -29.22
CA GLY A 308 -12.79 2.07 -30.15
C GLY A 308 -12.89 1.13 -31.36
N ALA A 309 -11.76 0.70 -31.91
CA ALA A 309 -11.70 -0.25 -33.01
C ALA A 309 -12.14 -1.67 -32.60
N VAL A 310 -11.71 -2.15 -31.43
CA VAL A 310 -12.17 -3.42 -30.83
C VAL A 310 -13.69 -3.39 -30.64
N ARG A 311 -14.21 -2.31 -30.04
CA ARG A 311 -15.65 -2.14 -29.84
C ARG A 311 -16.43 -2.11 -31.15
N ALA A 312 -15.92 -1.43 -32.18
CA ALA A 312 -16.56 -1.41 -33.50
C ALA A 312 -16.65 -2.80 -34.14
N LEU A 313 -15.67 -3.68 -33.90
CA LEU A 313 -15.75 -5.08 -34.31
C LEU A 313 -16.79 -5.86 -33.50
N LEU A 314 -16.86 -5.64 -32.18
CA LEU A 314 -17.83 -6.30 -31.30
C LEU A 314 -19.29 -5.90 -31.61
N ASP A 315 -19.52 -4.68 -32.09
CA ASP A 315 -20.86 -4.19 -32.46
C ASP A 315 -21.48 -4.98 -33.64
N ASP A 316 -20.70 -5.60 -34.52
CA ASP A 316 -21.16 -6.54 -35.56
C ASP A 316 -20.68 -7.96 -35.26
N ARG A 317 -21.33 -8.58 -34.28
CA ARG A 317 -20.90 -9.87 -33.75
C ARG A 317 -20.82 -10.99 -34.80
N ALA A 318 -21.76 -11.01 -35.75
CA ALA A 318 -21.78 -12.03 -36.79
C ALA A 318 -20.59 -11.89 -37.76
N ALA A 319 -20.25 -10.66 -38.14
CA ALA A 319 -19.08 -10.41 -38.96
C ALA A 319 -17.77 -10.68 -38.20
N LEU A 320 -17.71 -10.41 -36.90
CA LEU A 320 -16.56 -10.74 -36.07
C LEU A 320 -16.36 -12.25 -35.95
N ASP A 321 -17.41 -13.02 -35.64
CA ASP A 321 -17.31 -14.48 -35.54
C ASP A 321 -16.76 -15.10 -36.84
N MET A 322 -17.23 -14.63 -38.02
CA MET A 322 -16.67 -15.05 -39.31
C MET A 322 -15.18 -14.72 -39.45
N GLN A 323 -14.76 -13.51 -39.07
CA GLN A 323 -13.34 -13.10 -39.13
C GLN A 323 -12.46 -13.91 -38.18
N CYS A 324 -12.97 -14.24 -36.99
CA CYS A 324 -12.26 -15.07 -36.03
C CYS A 324 -12.09 -16.52 -36.54
N ASP A 325 -13.09 -17.07 -37.22
CA ASP A 325 -13.02 -18.42 -37.80
C ASP A 325 -12.12 -18.50 -39.04
N ASP A 326 -12.13 -17.46 -39.88
CA ASP A 326 -11.36 -17.42 -41.13
C ASP A 326 -9.86 -17.15 -40.91
N ALA A 327 -9.51 -16.39 -39.86
CA ALA A 327 -8.12 -16.04 -39.54
C ALA A 327 -7.55 -16.91 -38.40
N ALA A 328 -6.47 -17.63 -38.69
CA ALA A 328 -5.67 -18.31 -37.67
C ALA A 328 -5.18 -17.30 -36.61
N PRO A 329 -5.07 -17.68 -35.32
CA PRO A 329 -4.71 -16.75 -34.25
C PRO A 329 -3.42 -15.95 -34.49
N ASP A 330 -2.41 -16.57 -35.13
CA ASP A 330 -1.13 -15.95 -35.47
C ASP A 330 -1.18 -15.01 -36.68
N ALA A 331 -2.27 -15.05 -37.45
CA ALA A 331 -2.52 -14.20 -38.61
C ALA A 331 -3.42 -12.99 -38.30
N ARG A 332 -4.00 -12.91 -37.09
CA ARG A 332 -4.82 -11.79 -36.65
C ARG A 332 -3.92 -10.61 -36.26
N ASP A 333 -4.32 -9.40 -36.62
CA ASP A 333 -3.71 -8.21 -36.02
C ASP A 333 -4.15 -8.06 -34.55
N ALA A 334 -3.50 -7.16 -33.81
CA ALA A 334 -3.77 -6.99 -32.38
C ALA A 334 -5.22 -6.58 -32.06
N ILE A 335 -5.88 -5.83 -32.96
CA ILE A 335 -7.25 -5.35 -32.75
C ILE A 335 -8.22 -6.51 -32.97
N LEU A 336 -8.07 -7.27 -34.06
CA LEU A 336 -8.90 -8.43 -34.33
C LEU A 336 -8.67 -9.54 -33.29
N ASP A 337 -7.43 -9.79 -32.89
CA ASP A 337 -7.14 -10.79 -31.86
C ASP A 337 -7.81 -10.45 -30.52
N GLU A 338 -7.66 -9.21 -30.04
CA GLU A 338 -8.32 -8.74 -28.82
C GLU A 338 -9.84 -8.82 -28.94
N ALA A 339 -10.43 -8.38 -30.06
CA ALA A 339 -11.86 -8.49 -30.30
C ALA A 339 -12.33 -9.96 -30.28
N CYS A 340 -11.61 -10.87 -30.93
CA CYS A 340 -11.91 -12.30 -30.91
C CYS A 340 -11.80 -12.91 -29.49
N ARG A 341 -10.81 -12.48 -28.70
CA ARG A 341 -10.66 -12.94 -27.31
C ARG A 341 -11.78 -12.43 -26.41
N GLN A 342 -12.14 -11.14 -26.48
CA GLN A 342 -13.29 -10.60 -25.75
C GLN A 342 -14.59 -11.28 -26.19
N ALA A 343 -14.74 -11.49 -27.49
CA ALA A 343 -15.89 -12.17 -28.06
C ALA A 343 -16.05 -13.60 -27.52
N LEU A 344 -14.97 -14.38 -27.49
CA LEU A 344 -14.96 -15.71 -26.91
C LEU A 344 -15.26 -15.67 -25.40
N HIS A 345 -14.64 -14.72 -24.68
CA HIS A 345 -14.85 -14.53 -23.25
C HIS A 345 -16.33 -14.25 -22.92
N GLU A 346 -17.00 -13.34 -23.64
CA GLU A 346 -18.43 -13.07 -23.47
C GLU A 346 -19.30 -14.31 -23.74
N ALA A 347 -18.97 -15.07 -24.79
CA ALA A 347 -19.71 -16.28 -25.15
C ALA A 347 -19.56 -17.37 -24.08
N ASP A 348 -18.35 -17.52 -23.54
CA ASP A 348 -18.05 -18.45 -22.46
C ASP A 348 -18.63 -18.00 -21.13
N TRP A 349 -18.67 -16.70 -20.86
CA TRP A 349 -19.36 -16.13 -19.71
C TRP A 349 -20.85 -16.44 -19.75
N ALA A 350 -21.49 -16.19 -20.89
CA ALA A 350 -22.90 -16.54 -21.09
C ALA A 350 -23.17 -18.05 -20.97
N LYS A 351 -22.22 -18.91 -21.36
CA LYS A 351 -22.30 -20.37 -21.10
C LYS A 351 -22.17 -20.68 -19.62
N GLY A 352 -21.25 -20.02 -18.90
CA GLY A 352 -21.06 -20.16 -17.47
C GLY A 352 -22.33 -19.78 -16.70
N GLU A 353 -22.94 -18.65 -17.01
CA GLU A 353 -24.22 -18.22 -16.43
C GLU A 353 -25.37 -19.20 -16.72
N ARG A 354 -25.43 -19.77 -17.94
CA ARG A 354 -26.40 -20.84 -18.23
C ARG A 354 -26.14 -22.09 -17.39
N LEU A 355 -24.88 -22.49 -17.25
CA LEU A 355 -24.49 -23.65 -16.44
C LEU A 355 -24.89 -23.45 -14.96
N VAL A 356 -24.68 -22.25 -14.42
CA VAL A 356 -25.12 -21.86 -13.08
C VAL A 356 -26.63 -22.00 -12.90
N ARG A 357 -27.43 -21.56 -13.88
CA ARG A 357 -28.90 -21.64 -13.81
C ARG A 357 -29.44 -23.06 -14.01
N GLU A 358 -28.86 -23.80 -14.96
CA GLU A 358 -29.39 -25.08 -15.42
C GLU A 358 -28.83 -26.27 -14.63
N GLN A 359 -27.59 -26.19 -14.14
CA GLN A 359 -26.84 -27.29 -13.52
C GLN A 359 -26.03 -26.84 -12.28
N PRO A 360 -26.66 -26.19 -11.29
CA PRO A 360 -25.96 -25.61 -10.12
C PRO A 360 -25.14 -26.63 -9.31
N GLU A 361 -25.64 -27.86 -9.14
CA GLU A 361 -24.92 -28.92 -8.42
C GLU A 361 -23.64 -29.33 -9.14
N GLN A 362 -23.67 -29.34 -10.47
CA GLN A 362 -22.48 -29.63 -11.28
C GLN A 362 -21.46 -28.50 -11.17
N VAL A 363 -21.90 -27.24 -11.19
CA VAL A 363 -21.00 -26.08 -11.00
C VAL A 363 -20.28 -26.19 -9.67
N ALA A 364 -21.02 -26.36 -8.57
CA ALA A 364 -20.42 -26.52 -7.24
C ALA A 364 -19.38 -27.65 -7.22
N ALA A 365 -19.72 -28.82 -7.77
CA ALA A 365 -18.79 -29.95 -7.84
C ALA A 365 -17.53 -29.66 -8.68
N ILE A 366 -17.64 -28.91 -9.80
CA ILE A 366 -16.49 -28.53 -10.63
C ILE A 366 -15.58 -27.56 -9.86
N CYS A 367 -16.16 -26.53 -9.23
CA CYS A 367 -15.38 -25.50 -8.54
C CYS A 367 -14.63 -26.05 -7.33
N GLU A 368 -15.22 -27.03 -6.64
CA GLU A 368 -14.63 -27.67 -5.47
C GLU A 368 -13.59 -28.75 -5.82
N ALA A 369 -13.61 -29.27 -7.05
CA ALA A 369 -12.71 -30.33 -7.48
C ALA A 369 -11.44 -29.84 -8.19
N ALA A 370 -11.49 -28.68 -8.85
CA ALA A 370 -10.40 -28.16 -9.67
C ALA A 370 -9.91 -26.79 -9.17
N ALA A 371 -8.60 -26.64 -9.05
CA ALA A 371 -7.97 -25.34 -8.83
C ALA A 371 -8.18 -24.43 -10.06
N GLU A 372 -8.19 -23.11 -9.85
CA GLU A 372 -8.45 -22.14 -10.92
C GLU A 372 -7.58 -22.30 -12.18
N PRO A 373 -6.25 -22.58 -12.09
CA PRO A 373 -5.41 -22.75 -13.28
C PRO A 373 -5.82 -23.91 -14.20
N ASP A 374 -6.55 -24.90 -13.67
CA ASP A 374 -7.02 -26.07 -14.41
C ASP A 374 -8.41 -25.86 -15.04
N ARG A 375 -9.07 -24.73 -14.75
CA ARG A 375 -10.41 -24.41 -15.25
C ARG A 375 -10.33 -23.77 -16.63
N ASN A 376 -11.20 -24.18 -17.54
CA ASN A 376 -11.40 -23.43 -18.78
C ASN A 376 -12.23 -22.15 -18.50
N THR A 377 -12.27 -21.22 -19.47
CA THR A 377 -12.98 -19.93 -19.39
C THR A 377 -14.45 -20.04 -18.98
N VAL A 378 -15.18 -21.07 -19.45
CA VAL A 378 -16.58 -21.32 -19.07
C VAL A 378 -16.67 -21.71 -17.59
N GLN A 379 -15.77 -22.58 -17.14
CA GLN A 379 -15.70 -23.01 -15.74
C GLN A 379 -15.28 -21.86 -14.84
N VAL A 380 -14.31 -21.04 -15.23
CA VAL A 380 -13.91 -19.83 -14.50
C VAL A 380 -15.13 -18.93 -14.28
N SER A 381 -15.87 -18.57 -15.34
CA SER A 381 -17.07 -17.74 -15.22
C SER A 381 -18.15 -18.35 -14.30
N ALA A 382 -18.44 -19.65 -14.45
CA ALA A 382 -19.40 -20.34 -13.58
C ALA A 382 -18.93 -20.35 -12.12
N CYS A 383 -17.63 -20.54 -11.90
CA CYS A 383 -17.04 -20.57 -10.56
C CYS A 383 -16.96 -19.19 -9.91
N THR A 384 -16.77 -18.10 -10.66
CA THR A 384 -16.87 -16.74 -10.11
C THR A 384 -18.24 -16.49 -9.46
N SER A 385 -19.32 -16.92 -10.13
CA SER A 385 -20.67 -16.83 -9.56
C SER A 385 -20.86 -17.75 -8.35
N TYR A 386 -20.27 -18.95 -8.39
CA TYR A 386 -20.29 -19.91 -7.28
C TYR A 386 -19.54 -19.39 -6.06
N ASP A 387 -18.33 -18.85 -6.21
CA ASP A 387 -17.50 -18.38 -5.09
C ASP A 387 -18.18 -17.22 -4.35
N PHE A 388 -18.79 -16.30 -5.09
CA PHE A 388 -19.64 -15.25 -4.51
C PHE A 388 -20.80 -15.87 -3.73
N THR A 389 -21.55 -16.78 -4.36
CA THR A 389 -22.70 -17.48 -3.75
C THR A 389 -22.32 -18.31 -2.53
N LEU A 390 -21.15 -18.94 -2.54
CA LEU A 390 -20.60 -19.70 -1.41
C LEU A 390 -20.37 -18.78 -0.20
N GLY A 391 -19.89 -17.55 -0.43
CA GLY A 391 -19.81 -16.52 0.61
C GLY A 391 -21.18 -16.18 1.22
N TYR A 392 -22.24 -16.03 0.41
CA TYR A 392 -23.60 -15.82 0.94
C TYR A 392 -24.11 -17.02 1.74
N ALA A 393 -23.83 -18.24 1.28
CA ALA A 393 -24.18 -19.46 1.99
C ALA A 393 -23.45 -19.56 3.33
N VAL A 394 -22.14 -19.24 3.38
CA VAL A 394 -21.40 -19.13 4.64
C VAL A 394 -22.05 -18.08 5.55
N ALA A 395 -22.36 -16.88 5.03
CA ALA A 395 -22.99 -15.82 5.82
C ALA A 395 -24.33 -16.26 6.44
N GLU A 396 -25.18 -16.96 5.68
CA GLU A 396 -26.43 -17.52 6.21
C GLU A 396 -26.19 -18.52 7.35
N LEU A 397 -25.23 -19.42 7.18
CA LEU A 397 -24.91 -20.41 8.21
C LEU A 397 -24.35 -19.76 9.49
N LEU A 398 -23.53 -18.71 9.34
CA LEU A 398 -22.97 -17.93 10.45
C LEU A 398 -24.01 -17.01 11.11
N ASP A 399 -24.98 -16.49 10.36
CA ASP A 399 -26.12 -15.75 10.91
C ASP A 399 -26.97 -16.63 11.84
N ALA A 400 -27.03 -17.94 11.57
CA ALA A 400 -27.77 -18.92 12.36
C ALA A 400 -26.94 -19.54 13.52
N ASP A 401 -25.64 -19.29 13.60
CA ASP A 401 -24.72 -19.89 14.59
C ASP A 401 -23.78 -18.84 15.17
N ASP A 402 -24.22 -18.21 16.27
CA ASP A 402 -23.45 -17.18 16.99
C ASP A 402 -22.08 -17.70 17.49
N ALA A 403 -21.98 -18.98 17.84
CA ALA A 403 -20.75 -19.56 18.35
C ALA A 403 -19.73 -19.72 17.21
N ALA A 404 -20.17 -20.22 16.05
CA ALA A 404 -19.32 -20.29 14.86
C ALA A 404 -18.90 -18.90 14.38
N PHE A 405 -19.82 -17.93 14.35
CA PHE A 405 -19.49 -16.54 14.00
C PHE A 405 -18.43 -15.96 14.93
N ALA A 406 -18.61 -16.07 16.25
CA ALA A 406 -17.64 -15.55 17.22
C ALA A 406 -16.26 -16.25 17.15
N ALA A 407 -16.23 -17.53 16.79
CA ALA A 407 -15.00 -18.29 16.67
C ALA A 407 -14.23 -18.00 15.36
N LEU A 408 -14.94 -17.64 14.28
CA LEU A 408 -14.37 -17.47 12.95
C LEU A 408 -14.15 -16.00 12.55
N CYS A 409 -15.07 -15.11 12.87
CA CYS A 409 -15.15 -13.79 12.27
C CYS A 409 -14.49 -12.70 13.12
N ASP A 410 -13.17 -12.80 13.26
CA ASP A 410 -12.34 -11.69 13.73
C ASP A 410 -11.97 -10.72 12.59
N VAL A 411 -11.32 -9.60 12.93
CA VAL A 411 -10.89 -8.59 11.96
C VAL A 411 -9.97 -9.19 10.89
N GLY A 412 -9.03 -10.05 11.28
CA GLY A 412 -8.11 -10.68 10.33
C GLY A 412 -8.84 -11.53 9.29
N THR A 413 -9.88 -12.25 9.70
CA THR A 413 -10.69 -13.07 8.80
C THR A 413 -11.57 -12.22 7.90
N GLN A 414 -12.15 -11.13 8.40
CA GLN A 414 -12.96 -10.22 7.58
C GLN A 414 -12.13 -9.51 6.49
N LEU A 415 -10.83 -9.31 6.73
CA LEU A 415 -9.88 -8.74 5.77
C LEU A 415 -9.27 -9.79 4.83
N GLY A 416 -9.47 -11.08 5.10
CA GLY A 416 -8.95 -12.16 4.26
C GLY A 416 -9.67 -12.32 2.93
N TYR A 417 -9.17 -13.25 2.12
CA TYR A 417 -9.79 -13.63 0.84
C TYR A 417 -10.60 -14.92 0.98
N GLY A 418 -11.48 -15.19 0.02
CA GLY A 418 -12.27 -16.43 -0.07
C GLY A 418 -13.61 -16.42 0.67
N ALA A 419 -14.29 -17.56 0.65
CA ALA A 419 -15.70 -17.67 1.06
C ALA A 419 -15.94 -17.45 2.56
N ILE A 420 -15.01 -17.86 3.43
CA ILE A 420 -15.13 -17.62 4.88
C ILE A 420 -15.05 -16.12 5.17
N SER A 421 -14.04 -15.45 4.63
CA SER A 421 -13.82 -14.01 4.79
C SER A 421 -15.01 -13.20 4.27
N HIS A 422 -15.46 -13.50 3.05
CA HIS A 422 -16.65 -12.87 2.46
C HIS A 422 -17.91 -13.14 3.30
N GLY A 423 -18.11 -14.39 3.75
CA GLY A 423 -19.26 -14.76 4.58
C GLY A 423 -19.26 -14.09 5.95
N CYS A 424 -18.08 -13.94 6.58
CA CYS A 424 -17.90 -13.20 7.83
C CYS A 424 -18.23 -11.71 7.66
N LYS A 425 -17.76 -11.09 6.57
CA LYS A 425 -18.08 -9.69 6.25
C LYS A 425 -19.59 -9.49 6.09
N LEU A 426 -20.23 -10.31 5.25
CA LEU A 426 -21.68 -10.24 5.01
C LEU A 426 -22.50 -10.50 6.29
N SER A 427 -22.13 -11.51 7.10
CA SER A 427 -22.84 -11.79 8.36
C SER A 427 -22.63 -10.66 9.38
N SER A 428 -21.43 -10.08 9.46
CA SER A 428 -21.15 -8.93 10.33
C SER A 428 -22.01 -7.72 9.93
N GLU A 429 -22.04 -7.39 8.63
CA GLU A 429 -22.87 -6.31 8.09
C GLU A 429 -24.35 -6.54 8.42
N ARG A 430 -24.88 -7.75 8.19
CA ARG A 430 -26.28 -8.09 8.53
C ARG A 430 -26.58 -8.00 10.02
N ARG A 431 -25.65 -8.44 10.89
CA ARG A 431 -25.77 -8.31 12.35
C ARG A 431 -25.78 -6.84 12.76
N ASP A 432 -24.92 -6.02 12.16
CA ASP A 432 -24.89 -4.58 12.38
C ASP A 432 -26.19 -3.91 11.93
N TYR A 433 -26.74 -4.30 10.77
CA TYR A 433 -28.04 -3.82 10.30
C TYR A 433 -29.18 -4.19 11.27
N ARG A 434 -29.26 -5.46 11.71
CA ARG A 434 -30.26 -5.88 12.70
C ARG A 434 -30.15 -5.08 13.99
N ARG A 435 -28.93 -4.89 14.50
CA ARG A 435 -28.67 -4.08 15.69
C ARG A 435 -28.99 -2.60 15.45
N ALA A 436 -28.74 -2.06 14.26
CA ALA A 436 -29.10 -0.70 13.90
C ALA A 436 -30.62 -0.51 13.89
N VAL A 437 -31.38 -1.49 13.37
CA VAL A 437 -32.85 -1.52 13.44
C VAL A 437 -33.34 -1.56 14.88
N ASP A 438 -32.73 -2.38 15.75
CA ASP A 438 -33.09 -2.43 17.16
C ASP A 438 -32.82 -1.09 17.87
N LEU A 439 -31.68 -0.46 17.59
CA LEU A 439 -31.37 0.89 18.09
C LEU A 439 -32.35 1.94 17.56
N TRP A 440 -32.79 1.80 16.30
CA TRP A 440 -33.75 2.68 15.66
C TRP A 440 -35.13 2.69 16.33
N GLN A 441 -35.55 1.57 16.90
CA GLN A 441 -36.85 1.43 17.58
C GLN A 441 -36.98 2.38 18.79
N ASP A 442 -35.87 2.72 19.47
CA ASP A 442 -35.84 3.75 20.52
C ASP A 442 -35.19 5.05 20.02
N GLN A 443 -35.95 5.78 19.19
CA GLN A 443 -35.48 7.04 18.60
C GLN A 443 -35.06 8.09 19.65
N ALA A 444 -35.59 8.06 20.87
CA ALA A 444 -35.26 9.04 21.90
C ALA A 444 -33.88 8.76 22.51
N SER A 445 -33.61 7.49 22.84
CA SER A 445 -32.30 7.04 23.30
C SER A 445 -31.24 7.18 22.20
N LEU A 446 -31.60 6.80 20.97
CA LEU A 446 -30.72 6.93 19.81
C LEU A 446 -30.32 8.39 19.58
N ARG A 447 -31.27 9.34 19.54
CA ARG A 447 -30.97 10.79 19.42
C ARG A 447 -29.99 11.31 20.48
N THR A 448 -30.13 10.83 21.71
CA THR A 448 -29.24 11.22 22.80
C THR A 448 -27.83 10.68 22.58
N THR A 449 -27.74 9.41 22.19
CA THR A 449 -26.48 8.73 21.86
C THR A 449 -25.80 9.38 20.65
N CYS A 450 -26.53 9.65 19.57
CA CYS A 450 -26.01 10.29 18.37
C CYS A 450 -25.44 11.68 18.66
N ARG A 451 -26.11 12.49 19.47
CA ARG A 451 -25.58 13.81 19.86
C ARG A 451 -24.33 13.74 20.70
N ARG A 452 -24.22 12.74 21.59
CA ARG A 452 -23.05 12.55 22.44
C ARG A 452 -21.83 12.12 21.61
N ASP A 453 -22.03 11.20 20.68
CA ASP A 453 -20.94 10.54 19.95
C ASP A 453 -20.66 11.15 18.56
N ARG A 454 -21.39 12.21 18.15
CA ARG A 454 -21.25 12.88 16.83
C ARG A 454 -19.81 13.23 16.43
N HIS A 455 -18.97 13.61 17.39
CA HIS A 455 -17.57 13.98 17.15
C HIS A 455 -16.67 12.80 16.75
N LYS A 456 -17.14 11.56 16.97
CA LYS A 456 -16.44 10.33 16.59
C LYS A 456 -16.74 9.89 15.16
N TRP A 457 -17.66 10.57 14.46
CA TRP A 457 -18.20 10.14 13.16
C TRP A 457 -17.90 11.12 12.02
N SER A 458 -17.24 12.25 12.31
CA SER A 458 -17.00 13.32 11.33
C SER A 458 -15.66 13.21 10.62
N GLY A 459 -15.17 12.01 10.35
CA GLY A 459 -13.92 11.78 9.60
C GLY A 459 -13.99 10.46 8.84
N ASP A 460 -13.16 10.31 7.81
CA ASP A 460 -13.02 9.11 6.98
C ASP A 460 -12.45 7.88 7.74
N ASP A 461 -12.41 7.92 9.08
CA ASP A 461 -12.09 6.78 9.93
C ASP A 461 -13.24 5.77 9.89
N TYR A 462 -13.24 4.93 8.86
CA TYR A 462 -14.10 3.76 8.69
C TYR A 462 -14.01 2.77 9.87
N GLU A 463 -13.04 2.93 10.77
CA GLU A 463 -12.87 2.13 11.99
C GLU A 463 -13.81 2.55 13.14
N HIS A 464 -15.09 2.75 12.83
CA HIS A 464 -16.08 2.96 13.87
C HIS A 464 -16.26 1.68 14.69
N ARG A 465 -15.83 1.74 15.96
CA ARG A 465 -15.98 0.64 16.95
C ARG A 465 -17.43 0.16 17.16
N ASP A 466 -18.43 0.84 16.60
CA ASP A 466 -19.84 0.45 16.65
C ASP A 466 -20.57 0.84 15.35
N HIS A 467 -20.29 0.11 14.27
CA HIS A 467 -20.87 0.33 12.94
C HIS A 467 -22.42 0.34 12.95
N ALA A 468 -23.05 -0.53 13.73
CA ALA A 468 -24.51 -0.54 13.94
C ALA A 468 -25.05 0.80 14.46
N LEU A 469 -24.36 1.42 15.43
CA LEU A 469 -24.75 2.73 15.95
C LEU A 469 -24.58 3.84 14.92
N TRP A 470 -23.50 3.79 14.13
CA TRP A 470 -23.27 4.73 13.02
C TRP A 470 -24.40 4.64 11.99
N LEU A 471 -24.76 3.42 11.55
CA LEU A 471 -25.88 3.17 10.64
C LEU A 471 -27.19 3.74 11.21
N ALA A 472 -27.51 3.44 12.47
CA ALA A 472 -28.71 3.94 13.13
C ALA A 472 -28.73 5.47 13.24
N CYS A 473 -27.59 6.12 13.50
CA CYS A 473 -27.50 7.56 13.63
C CYS A 473 -27.57 8.30 12.28
N ASN A 474 -26.99 7.75 11.21
CA ASN A 474 -27.16 8.31 9.87
C ASN A 474 -28.62 8.21 9.40
N ALA A 475 -29.25 7.06 9.62
CA ALA A 475 -30.69 6.90 9.47
C ALA A 475 -31.47 8.00 10.24
N GLN A 476 -30.98 8.40 11.41
CA GLN A 476 -31.62 9.38 12.30
C GLN A 476 -31.56 10.80 11.78
N GLU A 477 -30.50 11.12 11.05
CA GLU A 477 -30.32 12.39 10.36
C GLU A 477 -31.16 12.44 9.06
N ASP A 478 -31.30 11.31 8.36
CA ASP A 478 -32.04 11.19 7.09
C ASP A 478 -33.57 11.13 7.23
N GLY A 479 -34.10 10.82 8.42
CA GLY A 479 -35.53 10.86 8.74
C GLY A 479 -36.34 9.71 8.11
N GLU A 480 -37.55 9.99 7.60
CA GLU A 480 -38.49 8.96 7.07
C GLU A 480 -37.91 8.14 5.90
N LYS A 481 -36.87 8.65 5.21
CA LYS A 481 -36.16 7.96 4.12
C LYS A 481 -35.26 6.82 4.61
N ALA A 482 -35.01 6.71 5.92
CA ALA A 482 -34.13 5.70 6.49
C ALA A 482 -34.73 4.29 6.52
N SER A 483 -36.06 4.16 6.59
CA SER A 483 -36.75 2.87 6.50
C SER A 483 -36.35 2.11 5.24
N TYR A 484 -36.21 2.80 4.10
CA TYR A 484 -35.80 2.21 2.83
C TYR A 484 -34.44 1.50 2.87
N TRP A 485 -33.44 2.06 3.57
CA TRP A 485 -32.09 1.48 3.64
C TRP A 485 -31.95 0.38 4.70
N LEU A 486 -32.73 0.49 5.79
CA LEU A 486 -32.80 -0.55 6.82
C LEU A 486 -33.62 -1.75 6.33
N ASP A 487 -34.64 -1.53 5.49
CA ASP A 487 -35.49 -2.57 4.92
C ASP A 487 -34.85 -3.23 3.69
N SER A 488 -34.07 -2.50 2.87
CA SER A 488 -33.46 -3.05 1.65
C SER A 488 -32.42 -4.15 1.91
N TYR A 489 -31.81 -4.17 3.10
CA TYR A 489 -30.90 -5.24 3.53
C TYR A 489 -31.55 -6.22 4.52
N GLY A 490 -32.64 -5.81 5.18
CA GLY A 490 -33.30 -6.56 6.24
C GLY A 490 -34.47 -7.45 5.80
N GLU A 491 -35.29 -7.02 4.84
CA GLU A 491 -36.60 -7.66 4.62
C GLU A 491 -37.16 -7.64 3.19
N GLU A 492 -36.44 -7.18 2.15
CA GLU A 492 -36.89 -7.47 0.77
C GLU A 492 -36.69 -8.95 0.45
N GLY A 493 -37.70 -9.72 0.85
CA GLY A 493 -38.06 -11.08 0.46
C GLY A 493 -36.89 -12.00 0.20
N ALA A 494 -36.79 -13.05 1.02
CA ALA A 494 -36.21 -14.31 0.57
C ALA A 494 -36.86 -14.72 -0.76
N SER A 495 -36.33 -14.20 -1.86
CA SER A 495 -36.39 -14.86 -3.15
C SER A 495 -35.88 -16.25 -2.85
N ASP A 496 -36.68 -17.25 -3.23
CA ASP A 496 -36.34 -18.65 -3.04
C ASP A 496 -34.84 -18.81 -3.32
N PRO A 497 -34.02 -19.25 -2.31
CA PRO A 497 -32.57 -19.22 -2.44
C PRO A 497 -32.21 -19.84 -3.76
N SER A 498 -31.39 -19.14 -4.54
CA SER A 498 -31.10 -19.53 -5.92
C SER A 498 -30.70 -21.01 -5.93
N PRO A 499 -31.04 -21.78 -6.97
CA PRO A 499 -30.61 -23.17 -7.06
C PRO A 499 -29.11 -23.37 -6.81
N LEU A 500 -28.28 -22.39 -7.20
CA LEU A 500 -26.84 -22.35 -6.91
C LEU A 500 -26.54 -22.18 -5.41
N HIS A 501 -27.25 -21.29 -4.71
CA HIS A 501 -27.10 -21.12 -3.27
C HIS A 501 -27.39 -22.41 -2.50
N ARG A 502 -28.48 -23.10 -2.85
CA ARG A 502 -28.78 -24.42 -2.27
C ARG A 502 -27.70 -25.45 -2.53
N ALA A 503 -27.11 -25.44 -3.74
CA ALA A 503 -25.99 -26.32 -4.08
C ALA A 503 -24.70 -25.97 -3.34
N ALA A 504 -24.50 -24.71 -2.96
CA ALA A 504 -23.33 -24.23 -2.21
C ALA A 504 -23.40 -24.55 -0.70
N LEU A 505 -24.59 -24.68 -0.11
CA LEU A 505 -24.77 -24.89 1.34
C LEU A 505 -23.94 -26.05 1.94
N PRO A 506 -23.86 -27.26 1.32
CA PRO A 506 -23.04 -28.35 1.86
C PRO A 506 -21.54 -28.01 1.89
N TYR A 507 -21.05 -27.27 0.90
CA TYR A 507 -19.66 -26.85 0.82
C TYR A 507 -19.36 -25.71 1.78
N ALA A 508 -20.28 -24.75 1.94
CA ALA A 508 -20.19 -23.71 2.96
C ALA A 508 -20.07 -24.30 4.36
N ARG A 509 -20.92 -25.30 4.69
CA ARG A 509 -20.85 -26.01 5.97
C ARG A 509 -19.49 -26.68 6.15
N LYS A 510 -19.02 -27.41 5.14
CA LYS A 510 -17.71 -28.07 5.17
C LYS A 510 -16.56 -27.07 5.36
N ALA A 511 -16.62 -25.91 4.72
CA ALA A 511 -15.62 -24.85 4.88
C ALA A 511 -15.59 -24.32 6.31
N ILE A 512 -16.75 -24.00 6.90
CA ILE A 512 -16.89 -23.59 8.31
C ILE A 512 -16.31 -24.65 9.24
N ASP A 513 -16.70 -25.91 9.07
CA ASP A 513 -16.25 -27.01 9.94
C ASP A 513 -14.73 -27.23 9.85
N THR A 514 -14.16 -27.13 8.63
CA THR A 514 -12.71 -27.25 8.40
C THR A 514 -11.95 -26.13 9.09
N GLU A 515 -12.43 -24.90 8.97
CA GLU A 515 -11.77 -23.73 9.55
C GLU A 515 -11.87 -23.73 11.08
N LEU A 516 -13.01 -24.11 11.65
CA LEU A 516 -13.16 -24.32 13.09
C LEU A 516 -12.19 -25.38 13.62
N ALA A 517 -12.04 -26.49 12.90
CA ALA A 517 -11.07 -27.54 13.27
C ALA A 517 -9.63 -27.04 13.20
N ARG A 518 -9.30 -26.22 12.18
CA ARG A 518 -7.97 -25.59 12.03
C ARG A 518 -7.65 -24.66 13.21
N ARG A 519 -8.57 -23.77 13.58
CA ARG A 519 -8.40 -22.85 14.73
C ARG A 519 -8.28 -23.61 16.05
N ALA A 520 -9.07 -24.67 16.24
CA ALA A 520 -8.96 -25.51 17.42
C ALA A 520 -7.58 -26.19 17.53
N ALA A 521 -7.03 -26.68 16.41
CA ALA A 521 -5.69 -27.26 16.38
C ALA A 521 -4.59 -26.22 16.67
N GLN A 522 -4.72 -25.00 16.11
CA GLN A 522 -3.78 -23.91 16.39
C GLN A 522 -3.80 -23.48 17.86
N SER A 523 -4.97 -23.39 18.47
CA SER A 523 -5.09 -23.08 19.90
C SER A 523 -4.35 -24.11 20.76
N GLN A 524 -4.53 -25.41 20.48
CA GLN A 524 -3.83 -26.49 21.21
C GLN A 524 -2.32 -26.41 21.04
N GLN A 525 -1.83 -26.04 19.86
CA GLN A 525 -0.41 -25.87 19.62
C GLN A 525 0.18 -24.69 20.39
N ASN A 526 -0.55 -23.57 20.46
CA ASN A 526 -0.13 -22.39 21.22
C ASN A 526 -0.09 -22.70 22.73
N ASP A 527 -1.06 -23.45 23.25
CA ASP A 527 -1.06 -23.88 24.65
C ASP A 527 0.19 -24.71 24.97
N LEU A 528 0.55 -25.67 24.11
CA LEU A 528 1.77 -26.50 24.27
C LEU A 528 3.08 -25.72 24.14
N GLN A 529 3.09 -24.55 23.49
CA GLN A 529 4.27 -23.70 23.39
C GLN A 529 4.44 -22.76 24.59
N THR A 530 3.39 -22.58 25.40
CA THR A 530 3.40 -21.72 26.58
C THR A 530 3.64 -22.47 27.90
N GLU A 531 3.59 -23.81 27.87
CA GLU A 531 4.03 -24.72 28.95
C GLU A 531 5.52 -25.06 28.84
#